data_AF-X1CGP5-F1
#
_entry.id   AF-X1CGP5-F1
#
_cell.length_a   1.000
_cell.length_b   1.000
_cell.length_c   1.000
_cell.angle_alpha   90.00
_cell.angle_beta   90.00
_cell.angle_gamma   90.00
#
_symmetry.space_group_name_H-M   'P 1'
#
loop_
_entity.id
_entity.type
_entity.pdbx_description
1 polymer ?
#
loop_
_entity_poly.entity_id
_entity_poly.type
_entity_poly.pdbx_seq_one_letter_code
_entity_poly.pdbx_strand_id
1 'polypeptide(L)'
;MTALTSDYLSLGLDVEPVDKLIDSKTWKIIANEDEIIKIKQSGKKTGQLKLLVFSAKESLFKLLFPLINRTFSFDAASVCLSETNPSNQFIIKLRKELHPRLR
;
A
#
# COMPACT_ATOMS: atom_id res chain seq x y z
N MET A 1 -7.15 -1.52 26.50
CA MET A 1 -8.10 -2.16 25.56
C MET A 1 -7.34 -3.28 24.88
N THR A 2 -7.83 -4.51 24.96
CA THR A 2 -7.17 -5.71 24.40
C THR A 2 -8.08 -6.27 23.32
N ALA A 3 -7.56 -6.49 22.12
CA ALA A 3 -8.29 -7.13 21.03
C ALA A 3 -8.09 -8.64 21.08
N LEU A 4 -9.16 -9.42 20.88
CA LEU A 4 -9.11 -10.86 20.69
C LEU A 4 -8.91 -11.19 19.20
N THR A 5 -8.42 -12.40 18.92
CA THR A 5 -8.24 -12.87 17.53
C THR A 5 -9.56 -13.01 16.77
N SER A 6 -10.69 -13.06 17.47
CA SER A 6 -12.04 -13.05 16.89
C SER A 6 -12.51 -11.67 16.44
N ASP A 7 -11.89 -10.59 16.93
CA ASP A 7 -12.39 -9.23 16.72
C ASP A 7 -11.99 -8.68 15.34
N TYR A 8 -10.95 -9.25 14.74
CA TYR A 8 -10.37 -8.82 13.47
C TYR A 8 -10.10 -10.01 12.56
N LEU A 9 -10.43 -9.87 11.28
CA LEU A 9 -10.21 -10.94 10.30
C LEU A 9 -8.72 -11.16 10.00
N SER A 10 -7.96 -10.08 9.83
CA SER A 10 -6.51 -10.10 9.59
C SER A 10 -5.94 -8.69 9.77
N LEU A 11 -4.63 -8.60 9.98
CA LEU A 11 -3.87 -7.36 10.12
C LEU A 11 -2.56 -7.47 9.35
N GLY A 12 -2.20 -6.41 8.63
CA GLY A 12 -0.90 -6.27 8.00
C GLY A 12 -0.28 -4.94 8.38
N LEU A 13 0.95 -5.00 8.89
CA LEU A 13 1.72 -3.84 9.30
C LEU A 13 3.08 -3.89 8.63
N ASP A 14 3.56 -2.70 8.27
CA ASP A 14 4.87 -2.52 7.71
C ASP A 14 5.52 -1.24 8.25
N VAL A 15 6.86 -1.27 8.37
CA VAL A 15 7.64 -0.18 8.93
C VAL A 15 8.87 0.01 8.07
N GLU A 16 9.08 1.24 7.62
CA GLU A 16 10.18 1.61 6.74
C GLU A 16 11.07 2.70 7.36
N PRO A 17 12.40 2.63 7.19
CA PRO A 17 13.28 3.73 7.56
C PRO A 17 12.94 5.00 6.76
N VAL A 18 12.77 6.13 7.45
CA VAL A 18 12.32 7.40 6.83
C VAL A 18 13.28 7.90 5.73
N ASP A 19 14.54 7.49 5.80
CA ASP A 19 15.63 7.80 4.87
C ASP A 19 15.82 6.75 3.76
N LYS A 20 15.04 5.66 3.77
CA LYS A 20 15.12 4.64 2.71
C LYS A 20 14.75 5.26 1.36
N LEU A 21 15.67 5.14 0.42
CA LEU A 21 15.48 5.62 -0.95
C LEU A 21 14.95 4.52 -1.84
N ILE A 22 13.79 4.78 -2.46
CA ILE A 22 13.27 3.94 -3.54
C ILE A 22 13.78 4.51 -4.87
N ASP A 23 14.75 3.81 -5.46
CA ASP A 23 15.31 4.18 -6.75
C ASP A 23 14.29 4.07 -7.90
N SER A 24 14.63 4.61 -9.07
CA SER A 24 13.73 4.68 -10.21
C SER A 24 13.38 3.33 -10.83
N LYS A 25 14.26 2.32 -10.75
CA LYS A 25 14.00 0.97 -11.26
C LYS A 25 13.05 0.24 -10.32
N THR A 26 13.31 0.31 -9.02
CA THR A 26 12.47 -0.27 -7.98
C THR A 26 11.08 0.37 -7.99
N TRP A 27 11.01 1.69 -8.14
CA TRP A 27 9.73 2.42 -8.24
C TRP A 27 8.86 1.97 -9.42
N LYS A 28 9.46 1.64 -10.57
CA LYS A 28 8.71 1.13 -11.74
C LYS A 28 8.08 -0.24 -11.51
N ILE A 29 8.60 -1.02 -10.56
CA ILE A 29 8.05 -2.33 -10.19
C ILE A 29 6.91 -2.17 -9.19
N ILE A 30 7.04 -1.20 -8.28
CA ILE A 30 6.08 -0.96 -7.19
C ILE A 30 4.85 -0.21 -7.71
N ALA A 31 5.06 0.84 -8.50
CA ALA A 31 4.01 1.82 -8.79
C ALA A 31 3.22 1.47 -10.05
N ASN A 32 1.92 1.72 -10.02
CA ASN A 32 1.09 1.78 -11.22
C ASN A 32 1.09 3.21 -11.82
N GLU A 33 0.52 3.34 -13.02
CA GLU A 33 0.50 4.61 -13.76
C GLU A 33 -0.17 5.75 -12.99
N ASP A 34 -1.27 5.47 -12.28
CA ASP A 34 -2.00 6.47 -11.49
C ASP A 34 -1.13 7.00 -10.34
N GLU A 35 -0.41 6.12 -9.66
CA GLU A 35 0.51 6.46 -8.57
C GLU A 35 1.71 7.28 -9.09
N ILE A 36 2.24 6.91 -10.26
CA ILE A 36 3.34 7.65 -10.91
C ILE A 36 2.90 9.08 -11.24
N ILE A 37 1.70 9.26 -11.83
CA ILE A 37 1.17 10.58 -12.19
C ILE A 37 0.95 11.42 -10.93
N LYS A 38 0.26 10.88 -9.92
CA LYS A 38 -0.04 11.60 -8.68
C LYS A 38 1.22 12.02 -7.94
N ILE A 39 2.20 11.12 -7.80
CA ILE A 39 3.45 11.45 -7.10
C ILE A 39 4.25 12.49 -7.88
N LYS A 40 4.26 12.46 -9.21
CA LYS A 40 4.89 13.54 -10.00
C LYS A 40 4.22 14.91 -9.75
N GLN A 41 2.90 14.93 -9.57
CA GLN A 41 2.13 16.15 -9.30
C GLN A 41 2.30 16.68 -7.85
N SER A 42 2.61 15.80 -6.88
CA SER A 42 2.76 16.15 -5.45
C SER A 42 3.97 17.05 -5.09
N GLY A 43 4.84 17.37 -6.06
CA GLY A 43 5.95 18.31 -5.85
C GLY A 43 7.05 17.78 -4.91
N LYS A 44 7.35 18.51 -3.82
CA LYS A 44 8.60 18.37 -3.05
C LYS A 44 8.71 17.10 -2.18
N LYS A 45 7.62 16.35 -1.94
CA LYS A 45 7.61 15.18 -1.03
C LYS A 45 7.64 13.81 -1.73
N THR A 46 8.10 13.75 -2.99
CA THR A 46 8.01 12.52 -3.79
C THR A 46 8.68 11.30 -3.15
N GLY A 47 9.84 11.44 -2.49
CA GLY A 47 10.54 10.30 -1.86
C GLY A 47 9.74 9.63 -0.75
N GLN A 48 9.22 10.42 0.20
CA GLN A 48 8.41 9.94 1.31
C GLN A 48 7.08 9.33 0.83
N LEU A 49 6.47 9.93 -0.21
CA LEU A 49 5.24 9.39 -0.78
C LEU A 49 5.47 8.05 -1.49
N LYS A 50 6.60 7.88 -2.20
CA LYS A 50 6.98 6.58 -2.76
C LYS A 50 7.14 5.52 -1.67
N LEU A 51 7.82 5.88 -0.59
CA LEU A 51 8.04 4.99 0.54
C LEU A 51 6.72 4.61 1.22
N LEU A 52 5.80 5.57 1.36
CA LEU A 52 4.47 5.32 1.89
C LEU A 52 3.66 4.38 0.99
N VAL A 53 3.71 4.56 -0.33
CA VAL A 53 3.05 3.64 -1.29
C VAL A 53 3.63 2.24 -1.17
N PHE A 54 4.96 2.12 -1.07
CA PHE A 54 5.62 0.83 -0.90
C PHE A 54 5.16 0.13 0.38
N SER A 55 5.27 0.82 1.53
CA SER A 55 4.91 0.28 2.83
C SER A 55 3.42 -0.07 2.94
N ALA A 56 2.54 0.73 2.32
CA ALA A 56 1.12 0.44 2.24
C ALA A 56 0.84 -0.85 1.45
N LYS A 57 1.55 -1.10 0.35
CA LYS A 57 1.38 -2.33 -0.45
C LYS A 57 1.95 -3.56 0.27
N GLU A 58 3.06 -3.43 1.00
CA GLU A 58 3.57 -4.52 1.84
C GLU A 58 2.62 -4.84 3.00
N SER A 59 2.03 -3.80 3.62
CA SER A 59 0.98 -3.96 4.63
C SER A 59 -0.22 -4.72 4.06
N LEU A 60 -0.66 -4.39 2.84
CA LEU A 60 -1.74 -5.13 2.17
C LEU A 60 -1.35 -6.60 1.96
N PHE A 61 -0.13 -6.87 1.49
CA PHE A 61 0.34 -8.24 1.30
C PHE A 61 0.27 -9.04 2.60
N LYS A 62 0.79 -8.49 3.70
CA LYS A 62 0.77 -9.12 5.03
C LYS A 62 -0.65 -9.30 5.57
N LEU A 63 -1.56 -8.37 5.27
CA LEU A 63 -2.98 -8.47 5.63
C LEU A 63 -3.69 -9.58 4.85
N LEU A 64 -3.44 -9.71 3.55
CA LEU A 64 -4.18 -10.62 2.67
C LEU A 64 -3.59 -12.03 2.61
N PHE A 65 -2.27 -12.18 2.69
CA PHE A 65 -1.61 -13.47 2.53
C PHE A 65 -2.16 -14.58 3.45
N PRO A 66 -2.42 -14.34 4.76
CA PRO A 66 -3.01 -15.35 5.65
C PRO A 66 -4.42 -15.79 5.24
N LEU A 67 -5.16 -14.95 4.51
CA LEU A 67 -6.54 -15.21 4.11
C LEU A 67 -6.66 -15.95 2.79
N ILE A 68 -5.75 -15.67 1.84
CA ILE A 68 -5.83 -16.18 0.47
C ILE A 68 -4.77 -17.26 0.17
N ASN A 69 -3.74 -17.37 1.02
CA ASN A 69 -2.60 -18.28 0.91
C ASN A 69 -1.96 -18.31 -0.49
N ARG A 70 -1.83 -17.12 -1.09
CA ARG A 70 -1.33 -16.93 -2.46
C ARG A 70 -0.55 -15.63 -2.55
N THR A 71 0.54 -15.65 -3.31
CA THR A 71 1.32 -14.45 -3.60
C THR A 71 0.68 -13.59 -4.68
N PHE A 72 0.85 -12.27 -4.57
CA PHE A 72 0.46 -11.30 -5.58
C PHE A 72 1.45 -10.15 -5.64
N SER A 73 1.54 -9.51 -6.80
CA SER A 73 2.50 -8.44 -7.08
C SER A 73 1.93 -7.06 -6.76
N PHE A 74 2.80 -6.04 -6.72
CA PHE A 74 2.43 -4.66 -6.41
C PHE A 74 1.38 -4.05 -7.36
N ASP A 75 1.25 -4.57 -8.57
CA ASP A 75 0.26 -4.13 -9.56
C ASP A 75 -1.17 -4.61 -9.26
N ALA A 76 -1.34 -5.51 -8.28
CA ALA A 76 -2.65 -5.97 -7.82
C ALA A 76 -3.44 -4.90 -7.05
N ALA A 77 -2.81 -3.78 -6.67
CA ALA A 77 -3.46 -2.74 -5.89
C ALA A 77 -2.98 -1.33 -6.29
N SER A 78 -3.82 -0.34 -5.96
CA SER A 78 -3.52 1.10 -6.09
C SER A 78 -3.72 1.81 -4.75
N VAL A 79 -2.72 2.58 -4.34
CA VAL A 79 -2.76 3.41 -3.13
C VAL A 79 -3.25 4.80 -3.49
N CYS A 80 -4.37 5.20 -2.91
CA CYS A 80 -4.95 6.52 -3.05
C CYS A 80 -4.56 7.37 -1.84
N LEU A 81 -3.48 8.14 -2.00
CA LEU A 81 -3.07 9.17 -1.05
C LEU A 81 -3.93 10.42 -1.28
N SER A 82 -4.47 10.98 -0.21
CA SER A 82 -5.16 12.27 -0.24
C SER A 82 -4.34 13.29 0.54
N GLU A 83 -3.90 14.35 -0.13
CA GLU A 83 -3.17 15.44 0.51
C GLU A 83 -4.06 16.27 1.44
N THR A 84 -5.38 16.20 1.26
CA THR A 84 -6.36 16.96 2.03
C THR A 84 -6.99 16.17 3.16
N ASN A 85 -6.56 14.93 3.42
CA ASN A 85 -7.14 14.12 4.48
C ASN A 85 -6.49 14.47 5.84
N PRO A 86 -7.20 15.14 6.76
CA PRO A 86 -6.63 15.55 8.05
C PRO A 86 -6.34 14.35 8.98
N SER A 87 -6.79 13.15 8.62
CA SER A 87 -6.75 11.96 9.50
C SER A 87 -5.53 11.05 9.29
N ASN A 88 -4.56 11.42 8.44
CA ASN A 88 -3.42 10.55 8.06
C ASN A 88 -3.84 9.17 7.52
N GLN A 89 -5.02 9.09 6.88
CA GLN A 89 -5.54 7.86 6.29
C GLN A 89 -5.37 7.86 4.78
N PHE A 90 -5.17 6.67 4.23
CA PHE A 90 -5.18 6.40 2.80
C PHE A 90 -6.10 5.21 2.49
N ILE A 91 -6.47 5.08 1.22
CA ILE A 91 -7.30 3.97 0.75
C ILE A 91 -6.45 3.11 -0.18
N ILE A 92 -6.52 1.79 -0.02
CA ILE A 92 -5.98 0.84 -0.99
C ILE A 92 -7.14 0.24 -1.78
N LYS A 93 -7.06 0.31 -3.11
CA LYS A 93 -8.03 -0.32 -4.02
C LYS A 93 -7.40 -1.52 -4.68
N LEU A 94 -8.07 -2.67 -4.64
CA LEU A 94 -7.66 -3.83 -5.43
C LEU A 94 -7.91 -3.54 -6.91
N ARG A 95 -6.96 -3.94 -7.76
CA ARG A 95 -7.02 -3.85 -9.23
C ARG A 95 -7.20 -5.22 -9.89
N LYS A 96 -7.08 -6.28 -9.10
CA LYS A 96 -7.23 -7.68 -9.51
C LYS A 96 -8.12 -8.39 -8.51
N GLU A 97 -8.91 -9.34 -8.98
CA GLU A 97 -9.62 -10.25 -8.10
C GLU A 97 -8.61 -11.22 -7.48
N LEU A 98 -8.33 -11.04 -6.18
CA LEU A 98 -7.39 -11.88 -5.44
C LEU A 98 -8.11 -13.02 -4.69
N HIS A 99 -9.37 -12.81 -4.34
CA HIS A 99 -10.23 -13.79 -3.67
C HIS A 99 -11.70 -13.43 -3.91
N PRO A 100 -12.64 -14.38 -4.08
CA PRO A 100 -14.04 -14.08 -4.41
C PRO A 100 -14.76 -13.18 -3.40
N ARG A 101 -14.30 -13.15 -2.14
CA ARG A 101 -14.85 -12.32 -1.06
C ARG A 101 -14.16 -10.96 -0.90
N LEU A 102 -13.12 -10.67 -1.69
CA LEU A 102 -12.33 -9.44 -1.63
C LEU A 102 -12.40 -8.79 -3.02
N ARG A 103 -13.34 -7.85 -3.19
CA ARG A 103 -13.54 -7.08 -4.42
C ARG A 103 -13.29 -5.60 -4.16
#